data_AF-A0A8K1FK61-F1
#
_entry.id   AF-A0A8K1FK61-F1
#
_cell.length_a   1.000
_cell.length_b   1.000
_cell.length_c   1.000
_cell.angle_alpha   90.00
_cell.angle_beta   90.00
_cell.angle_gamma   90.00
#
_symmetry.space_group_name_H-M   'P 1'
#
loop_
_entity.id
_entity.type
_entity.pdbx_description
1 polymer ?
#
loop_
_entity_poly.entity_id
_entity_poly.type
_entity_poly.pdbx_seq_one_letter_code
_entity_poly.pdbx_strand_id
1 'polypeptide(L)'
;MTERVLLLLAQPSVLEALQQDDVLDTLNDISPLSEHYVAVLQFLLKPENLTALVFCLLEEPPPSTERHARVEPTYEEYAIVYRAHWVLCGSTFSSQLLSALLAFQPSPLPLAAFHTTLCERLVTFQSRDTMNLEALTRFLNVLMDQYSSEMLLAFLGPDYDMRFVANLLVLIHYEPIRDVLLRIFNEAPHSVARSAIHSLTTQLLDQLAPLSAVSPLQHDPNHVHFSRMLFTCDLLTDLIHENRQGSLGYLLIQQLNTVETHVKHILDAVLRDLEKLPTAMANESFAIKVLNSLLQLSQCGCVAKAAFAASFANAMAMNHNEPVDDAFCSPHVDLPVLWKQFIARLPTILAFLDVPKVRRYRTTHIQVIYLMLPILNVSCCVVDRLLIAHRTMETLLSFVLRFPQANILHCAISRLYIVALEDSPFMFGKELPAFRAANDSLRMHLLLQGCFESVVKAYENDESSQKPPLPPPALIDIAISFDQAVTSAQAHSPHLFRPADINRWQEFRERVLMPTQTLWEEAAPQVTPSVLTGAGGPGIIEPESELYNPSDSRTTGLQLSKLASNDSESAPTEATLAPEVPTPLAALYNEEEKHLMRHVAAT
;
A
#
# COMPACT_ATOMS: atom_id res chain seq x y z
N MET A 1 -39.66 16.40 -32.99
CA MET A 1 -38.40 17.02 -32.56
C MET A 1 -38.53 18.52 -32.36
N THR A 2 -38.74 19.33 -33.42
CA THR A 2 -38.80 20.80 -33.33
C THR A 2 -39.81 21.35 -32.30
N GLU A 3 -41.01 20.79 -32.22
CA GLU A 3 -42.03 21.21 -31.24
C GLU A 3 -41.61 20.94 -29.79
N ARG A 4 -41.01 19.78 -29.50
CA ARG A 4 -40.49 19.42 -28.16
C ARG A 4 -39.35 20.36 -27.74
N VAL A 5 -38.48 20.72 -28.67
CA VAL A 5 -37.40 21.69 -28.41
C VAL A 5 -37.95 23.09 -28.12
N LEU A 6 -38.98 23.53 -28.85
CA LEU A 6 -39.63 24.81 -28.58
C LEU A 6 -40.33 24.82 -27.20
N LEU A 7 -40.94 23.71 -26.80
CA LEU A 7 -41.52 23.55 -25.46
C LEU A 7 -40.47 23.59 -24.35
N LEU A 8 -39.30 22.99 -24.57
CA LEU A 8 -38.14 23.09 -23.68
C LEU A 8 -37.67 24.55 -23.55
N LEU A 9 -37.48 25.24 -24.67
CA LEU A 9 -37.01 26.63 -24.70
C LEU A 9 -38.04 27.63 -24.15
N ALA A 10 -39.32 27.24 -24.12
CA ALA A 10 -40.39 28.04 -23.52
C ALA A 10 -40.43 27.94 -21.99
N GLN A 11 -39.71 26.99 -21.37
CA GLN A 11 -39.64 26.89 -19.92
C GLN A 11 -38.89 28.10 -19.33
N PRO A 12 -39.34 28.62 -18.18
CA PRO A 12 -38.69 29.78 -17.54
C PRO A 12 -37.34 29.41 -16.91
N SER A 13 -37.13 28.14 -16.53
CA SER A 13 -35.88 27.66 -15.94
C SER A 13 -35.58 26.22 -16.34
N VAL A 14 -34.31 25.83 -16.21
CA VAL A 14 -33.89 24.44 -16.41
C VAL A 14 -34.49 23.49 -15.37
N LEU A 15 -34.79 23.97 -14.15
CA LEU A 15 -35.42 23.16 -13.11
C LEU A 15 -36.81 22.69 -13.56
N GLU A 16 -37.62 23.58 -14.12
CA GLU A 16 -38.94 23.22 -14.66
C GLU A 16 -38.83 22.29 -15.86
N ALA A 17 -37.80 22.48 -16.70
CA ALA A 17 -37.51 21.54 -17.78
C ALA A 17 -37.14 20.14 -17.27
N LEU A 18 -36.32 20.03 -16.22
CA LEU A 18 -35.89 18.75 -15.65
C LEU A 18 -37.03 17.96 -15.01
N GLN A 19 -38.14 18.61 -14.64
CA GLN A 19 -39.33 17.93 -14.13
C GLN A 19 -40.09 17.17 -15.22
N GLN A 20 -39.87 17.49 -16.50
CA GLN A 20 -40.53 16.81 -17.62
C GLN A 20 -39.87 15.45 -17.89
N ASP A 21 -40.69 14.40 -18.02
CA ASP A 21 -40.18 13.03 -18.20
C ASP A 21 -39.43 12.82 -19.52
N ASP A 22 -39.75 13.63 -20.51
CA ASP A 22 -39.29 13.48 -21.88
C ASP A 22 -38.12 14.43 -22.22
N VAL A 23 -37.58 15.13 -21.21
CA VAL A 23 -36.50 16.13 -21.37
C VAL A 23 -35.21 15.51 -21.89
N LEU A 24 -34.82 14.33 -21.38
CA LEU A 24 -33.56 13.69 -21.79
C LEU A 24 -33.64 13.17 -23.22
N ASP A 25 -34.77 12.58 -23.61
CA ASP A 25 -34.99 12.16 -25.00
C ASP A 25 -34.90 13.37 -25.95
N THR A 26 -35.50 14.50 -25.55
CA THR A 26 -35.44 15.74 -26.31
C THR A 26 -34.01 16.26 -26.45
N LEU A 27 -33.20 16.19 -25.39
CA LEU A 27 -31.80 16.64 -25.42
C LEU A 27 -30.89 15.65 -26.17
N ASN A 28 -31.14 14.34 -26.07
CA ASN A 28 -30.41 13.28 -26.79
C ASN A 28 -30.56 13.40 -28.31
N ASP A 29 -31.74 13.80 -28.79
CA ASP A 29 -32.01 14.00 -30.21
C ASP A 29 -31.21 15.17 -30.81
N ILE A 30 -30.65 16.07 -29.99
CA ILE A 30 -29.96 17.28 -30.45
C ILE A 30 -28.47 17.01 -30.68
N SER A 31 -28.12 16.81 -31.95
CA SER A 31 -26.73 16.78 -32.41
C SER A 31 -26.08 18.17 -32.42
N PRO A 32 -24.74 18.30 -32.23
CA PRO A 32 -23.99 19.55 -32.40
C PRO A 32 -24.18 20.25 -33.75
N LEU A 33 -24.59 19.49 -34.78
CA LEU A 33 -24.84 20.02 -36.13
C LEU A 33 -26.30 20.46 -36.35
N SER A 34 -27.16 20.32 -35.34
CA SER A 34 -28.57 20.69 -35.41
C SER A 34 -28.77 22.21 -35.36
N GLU A 35 -29.75 22.71 -36.13
CA GLU A 35 -30.17 24.12 -36.10
C GLU A 35 -30.64 24.56 -34.70
N HIS A 36 -31.07 23.61 -33.87
CA HIS A 36 -31.54 23.86 -32.52
C HIS A 36 -30.44 23.87 -31.45
N TYR A 37 -29.23 23.37 -31.78
CA TYR A 37 -28.15 23.18 -30.81
C TYR A 37 -27.77 24.50 -30.12
N VAL A 38 -27.58 25.56 -30.90
CA VAL A 38 -27.16 26.88 -30.38
C VAL A 38 -28.20 27.47 -29.43
N ALA A 39 -29.49 27.37 -29.77
CA ALA A 39 -30.57 27.92 -28.96
C ALA A 39 -30.69 27.19 -27.61
N VAL A 40 -30.60 25.85 -27.62
CA VAL A 40 -30.63 25.04 -26.39
C VAL A 40 -29.38 25.26 -25.56
N LEU A 41 -28.21 25.33 -26.18
CA LEU A 41 -26.97 25.65 -25.48
C LEU A 41 -27.06 27.05 -24.82
N GLN A 42 -27.58 28.07 -25.51
CA GLN A 42 -27.78 29.40 -24.92
C GLN A 42 -28.76 29.39 -23.74
N PHE A 43 -29.83 28.60 -23.81
CA PHE A 43 -30.74 28.41 -22.70
C PHE A 43 -30.03 27.78 -21.49
N LEU A 44 -29.27 26.71 -21.70
CA LEU A 44 -28.55 26.01 -20.63
C LEU A 44 -27.40 26.84 -20.05
N LEU A 45 -26.72 27.65 -20.87
CA LEU A 45 -25.59 28.51 -20.47
C LEU A 45 -26.00 29.72 -19.62
N LYS A 46 -27.29 30.02 -19.46
CA LYS A 46 -27.72 31.10 -18.57
C LYS A 46 -27.18 30.85 -17.15
N PRO A 47 -26.59 31.86 -16.47
CA PRO A 47 -25.97 31.65 -15.17
C PRO A 47 -26.90 31.03 -14.11
N GLU A 48 -28.17 31.44 -14.10
CA GLU A 48 -29.22 30.87 -13.25
C GLU A 48 -29.47 29.38 -13.54
N ASN A 49 -29.47 28.97 -14.80
CA ASN A 49 -29.70 27.58 -15.21
C ASN A 49 -28.47 26.71 -14.92
N LEU A 50 -27.26 27.19 -15.21
CA LEU A 50 -26.02 26.50 -14.84
C LEU A 50 -25.95 26.30 -13.32
N THR A 51 -26.30 27.32 -12.54
CA THR A 51 -26.33 27.23 -11.08
C THR A 51 -27.39 26.23 -10.61
N ALA A 52 -28.60 26.30 -11.19
CA ALA A 52 -29.69 25.38 -10.86
C ALA A 52 -29.34 23.93 -11.19
N LEU A 53 -28.62 23.65 -12.29
CA LEU A 53 -28.18 22.29 -12.64
C LEU A 53 -27.28 21.69 -11.55
N VAL A 54 -26.30 22.44 -11.05
CA VAL A 54 -25.43 21.98 -9.95
C VAL A 54 -26.23 21.80 -8.66
N PHE A 55 -27.17 22.70 -8.38
CA PHE A 55 -28.03 22.60 -7.19
C PHE A 55 -28.92 21.35 -7.23
N CYS A 56 -29.55 21.07 -8.38
CA CYS A 56 -30.37 19.88 -8.61
C CYS A 56 -29.55 18.60 -8.43
N LEU A 57 -28.29 18.59 -8.86
CA LEU A 57 -27.38 17.45 -8.69
C LEU A 57 -27.07 17.16 -7.21
N LEU A 58 -27.08 18.21 -6.38
CA LEU A 58 -26.76 18.16 -4.95
C LEU A 58 -28.00 18.19 -4.05
N GLU A 59 -29.19 18.00 -4.60
CA GLU A 59 -30.45 18.02 -3.86
C GLU A 59 -30.82 16.61 -3.40
N GLU A 60 -31.03 16.43 -2.09
CA GLU A 60 -31.57 15.19 -1.55
C GLU A 60 -33.09 15.18 -1.72
N PRO A 61 -33.70 14.04 -2.11
CA PRO A 61 -35.15 13.96 -2.20
C PRO A 61 -35.78 14.18 -0.82
N PRO A 62 -36.96 14.83 -0.74
CA PRO A 62 -37.65 15.04 0.52
C PRO A 62 -37.94 13.68 1.17
N PRO A 63 -37.75 13.54 2.50
CA PRO A 63 -38.00 12.28 3.18
C PRO A 63 -39.45 11.85 2.96
N SER A 64 -39.66 10.62 2.47
CA SER A 64 -41.00 10.10 2.21
C SER A 64 -41.85 10.20 3.48
N THR A 65 -43.07 10.72 3.33
CA THR A 65 -43.96 11.06 4.46
C THR A 65 -44.51 9.81 5.17
N GLU A 66 -44.26 8.61 4.65
CA GLU A 66 -44.64 7.34 5.25
C GLU A 66 -43.65 6.94 6.36
N ARG A 67 -43.88 7.50 7.55
CA ARG A 67 -43.07 7.38 8.78
C ARG A 67 -42.69 5.96 9.25
N HIS A 68 -43.10 4.87 8.61
CA HIS A 68 -43.00 3.52 9.20
C HIS A 68 -42.30 2.44 8.37
N ALA A 69 -41.75 2.76 7.20
CA ALA A 69 -40.81 1.86 6.54
C ALA A 69 -39.61 2.69 6.04
N ARG A 70 -38.40 2.19 6.24
CA ARG A 70 -37.26 2.61 5.41
C ARG A 70 -37.57 2.13 3.99
N VAL A 71 -38.39 2.88 3.27
CA VAL A 71 -38.58 2.68 1.84
C VAL A 71 -37.30 3.23 1.21
N GLU A 72 -36.52 2.34 0.60
CA GLU A 72 -35.39 2.76 -0.21
C GLU A 72 -35.92 3.70 -1.29
N PRO A 73 -35.32 4.88 -1.45
CA PRO A 73 -35.86 5.89 -2.35
C PRO A 73 -35.86 5.39 -3.81
N THR A 74 -36.90 5.74 -4.55
CA THR A 74 -37.14 5.22 -5.91
C THR A 74 -36.35 6.00 -6.96
N TYR A 75 -36.11 5.39 -8.13
CA TYR A 75 -35.50 6.09 -9.26
C TYR A 75 -36.25 7.37 -9.67
N GLU A 76 -37.57 7.40 -9.45
CA GLU A 76 -38.41 8.57 -9.72
C GLU A 76 -38.08 9.73 -8.77
N GLU A 77 -37.80 9.45 -7.50
CA GLU A 77 -37.43 10.47 -6.50
C GLU A 77 -36.07 11.13 -6.80
N TYR A 78 -35.16 10.42 -7.49
CA TYR A 78 -33.88 10.98 -7.97
C TYR A 78 -33.89 11.36 -9.46
N ALA A 79 -35.05 11.36 -10.13
CA ALA A 79 -35.10 11.63 -11.56
C ALA A 79 -34.46 12.98 -11.91
N ILE A 80 -34.70 14.02 -11.09
CA ILE A 80 -34.09 15.34 -11.28
C ILE A 80 -32.57 15.29 -11.12
N VAL A 81 -32.05 14.60 -10.10
CA VAL A 81 -30.60 14.43 -9.88
C VAL A 81 -29.96 13.74 -11.08
N TYR A 82 -30.56 12.64 -11.55
CA TYR A 82 -30.06 11.88 -12.70
C TYR A 82 -30.09 12.72 -13.99
N ARG A 83 -31.19 13.44 -14.24
CA ARG A 83 -31.35 14.29 -15.42
C ARG A 83 -30.33 15.44 -15.39
N ALA A 84 -30.15 16.11 -14.25
CA ALA A 84 -29.15 17.17 -14.07
C ALA A 84 -27.72 16.66 -14.26
N HIS A 85 -27.38 15.52 -13.65
CA HIS A 85 -26.10 14.84 -13.85
C HIS A 85 -25.87 14.49 -15.32
N TRP A 86 -26.86 13.93 -16.01
CA TRP A 86 -26.72 13.61 -17.43
C TRP A 86 -26.46 14.87 -18.27
N VAL A 87 -27.18 15.97 -18.02
CA VAL A 87 -26.96 17.24 -18.74
C VAL A 87 -25.53 17.76 -18.51
N LEU A 88 -25.05 17.78 -17.27
CA LEU A 88 -23.73 18.32 -16.92
C LEU A 88 -22.56 17.40 -17.32
N CYS A 89 -22.75 16.07 -17.28
CA CYS A 89 -21.64 15.11 -17.32
C CYS A 89 -21.69 14.15 -18.52
N GLY A 90 -22.86 13.90 -19.10
CA GLY A 90 -23.05 12.89 -20.15
C GLY A 90 -23.53 13.43 -21.50
N SER A 91 -24.05 14.66 -21.53
CA SER A 91 -24.62 15.24 -22.75
C SER A 91 -23.57 15.81 -23.71
N THR A 92 -23.96 16.04 -24.96
CA THR A 92 -23.14 16.73 -25.97
C THR A 92 -22.81 18.18 -25.61
N PHE A 93 -23.53 18.77 -24.64
CA PHE A 93 -23.32 20.13 -24.13
C PHE A 93 -22.33 20.19 -22.96
N SER A 94 -22.00 19.05 -22.33
CA SER A 94 -21.25 18.97 -21.07
C SER A 94 -20.00 19.85 -21.06
N SER A 95 -19.15 19.75 -22.09
CA SER A 95 -17.90 20.50 -22.15
C SER A 95 -18.10 22.01 -22.18
N GLN A 96 -19.09 22.52 -22.92
CA GLN A 96 -19.39 23.94 -22.97
C GLN A 96 -20.02 24.44 -21.66
N LEU A 97 -20.86 23.62 -21.01
CA LEU A 97 -21.46 23.96 -19.72
C LEU A 97 -20.41 24.04 -18.61
N LEU A 98 -19.50 23.06 -18.54
CA LEU A 98 -18.39 23.06 -17.58
C LEU A 98 -17.43 24.23 -17.83
N SER A 99 -17.11 24.52 -19.09
CA SER A 99 -16.32 25.69 -19.45
C SER A 99 -16.95 26.99 -18.96
N ALA A 100 -18.28 27.12 -19.10
CA ALA A 100 -19.00 28.31 -18.71
C ALA A 100 -19.14 28.44 -17.18
N LEU A 101 -19.31 27.32 -16.48
CA LEU A 101 -19.26 27.28 -15.01
C LEU A 101 -17.92 27.80 -14.49
N LEU A 102 -16.81 27.29 -15.01
CA LEU A 102 -15.46 27.74 -14.63
C LEU A 102 -15.17 29.19 -15.03
N ALA A 103 -15.90 29.73 -16.01
CA ALA A 103 -15.79 31.12 -16.43
C ALA A 103 -16.58 32.10 -15.55
N PHE A 104 -17.30 31.65 -14.51
CA PHE A 104 -17.90 32.55 -13.52
C PHE A 104 -16.78 33.24 -12.72
N GLN A 105 -16.27 34.35 -13.25
CA GLN A 105 -15.20 35.10 -12.62
C GLN A 105 -15.70 35.91 -11.41
N PRO A 106 -14.83 36.18 -10.42
CA PRO A 106 -15.15 37.02 -9.26
C PRO A 106 -15.48 38.50 -9.57
N SER A 107 -15.41 38.97 -10.82
CA SER A 107 -15.72 40.37 -11.17
C SER A 107 -15.96 40.57 -12.68
N PRO A 108 -16.88 41.47 -13.10
CA PRO A 108 -17.79 42.28 -12.29
C PRO A 108 -19.19 41.62 -12.13
N LEU A 109 -19.96 42.12 -11.14
CA LEU A 109 -21.38 41.78 -10.90
C LEU A 109 -22.16 41.78 -12.23
N PRO A 110 -23.00 40.77 -12.55
CA PRO A 110 -23.75 39.88 -11.64
C PRO A 110 -23.21 38.44 -11.49
N LEU A 111 -22.19 38.03 -12.26
CA LEU A 111 -21.71 36.63 -12.27
C LEU A 111 -21.03 36.20 -10.95
N ALA A 112 -20.44 37.16 -10.22
CA ALA A 112 -19.80 36.91 -8.93
C ALA A 112 -20.78 36.36 -7.86
N ALA A 113 -22.06 36.72 -7.92
CA ALA A 113 -23.07 36.22 -6.98
C ALA A 113 -23.36 34.72 -7.21
N PHE A 114 -23.44 34.30 -8.47
CA PHE A 114 -23.62 32.90 -8.85
C PHE A 114 -22.39 32.05 -8.49
N HIS A 115 -21.19 32.57 -8.74
CA HIS A 115 -19.93 31.95 -8.31
C HIS A 115 -19.92 31.69 -6.80
N THR A 116 -20.15 32.73 -6.00
CA THR A 116 -20.17 32.63 -4.53
C THR A 116 -21.19 31.60 -4.05
N THR A 117 -22.41 31.66 -4.59
CA THR A 117 -23.51 30.75 -4.24
C THR A 117 -23.18 29.28 -4.57
N LEU A 118 -22.51 29.04 -5.71
CA LEU A 118 -22.06 27.70 -6.10
C LEU A 118 -20.95 27.17 -5.17
N CYS A 119 -19.94 27.99 -4.90
CA CYS A 119 -18.85 27.62 -4.00
C CYS A 119 -19.37 27.33 -2.59
N GLU A 120 -20.27 28.16 -2.07
CA GLU A 120 -20.93 27.92 -0.78
C GLU A 120 -21.70 26.60 -0.77
N ARG A 121 -22.47 26.31 -1.83
CA ARG A 121 -23.23 25.05 -1.93
C ARG A 121 -22.31 23.83 -1.96
N LEU A 122 -21.22 23.87 -2.73
CA LEU A 122 -20.25 22.77 -2.81
C LEU A 122 -19.53 22.53 -1.47
N VAL A 123 -19.16 23.59 -0.77
CA VAL A 123 -18.46 23.50 0.53
C VAL A 123 -19.38 23.04 1.66
N THR A 124 -20.66 23.38 1.60
CA THR A 124 -21.65 23.01 2.64
C THR A 124 -22.38 21.70 2.37
N PHE A 125 -22.17 21.09 1.21
CA PHE A 125 -22.81 19.83 0.84
C PHE A 125 -22.34 18.69 1.74
N GLN A 126 -23.24 18.14 2.55
CA GLN A 126 -22.92 17.09 3.51
C GLN A 126 -23.96 15.97 3.46
N SER A 127 -24.10 15.35 2.29
CA SER A 127 -25.02 14.23 2.11
C SER A 127 -24.45 12.92 2.67
N ARG A 128 -25.34 12.07 3.20
CA ARG A 128 -25.05 10.66 3.51
C ARG A 128 -25.63 9.71 2.46
N ASP A 129 -26.32 10.26 1.46
CA ASP A 129 -26.99 9.51 0.43
C ASP A 129 -26.00 9.08 -0.66
N THR A 130 -25.95 7.79 -0.97
CA THR A 130 -25.00 7.25 -1.93
C THR A 130 -25.26 7.72 -3.35
N MET A 131 -26.51 8.02 -3.74
CA MET A 131 -26.85 8.49 -5.08
C MET A 131 -26.39 9.94 -5.29
N ASN A 132 -26.59 10.81 -4.31
CA ASN A 132 -26.06 12.18 -4.37
C ASN A 132 -24.53 12.19 -4.32
N LEU A 133 -23.91 11.34 -3.51
CA LEU A 133 -22.45 11.20 -3.47
C LEU A 133 -21.90 10.67 -4.80
N GLU A 134 -22.57 9.72 -5.44
CA GLU A 134 -22.22 9.23 -6.79
C GLU A 134 -22.37 10.32 -7.86
N ALA A 135 -23.44 11.11 -7.80
CA ALA A 135 -23.64 12.21 -8.72
C ALA A 135 -22.53 13.27 -8.56
N LEU A 136 -22.17 13.61 -7.32
CA LEU A 136 -21.06 14.51 -7.01
C LEU A 136 -19.72 13.96 -7.52
N THR A 137 -19.40 12.69 -7.24
CA THR A 137 -18.10 12.11 -7.64
C THR A 137 -17.94 12.08 -9.15
N ARG A 138 -19.00 11.71 -9.89
CA ARG A 138 -19.00 11.77 -11.35
C ARG A 138 -18.84 13.18 -11.88
N PHE A 139 -19.55 14.14 -11.29
CA PHE A 139 -19.40 15.55 -11.66
C PHE A 139 -17.96 16.04 -11.48
N LEU A 140 -17.35 15.76 -10.33
CA LEU A 140 -15.97 16.14 -10.04
C LEU A 140 -14.98 15.43 -10.97
N ASN A 141 -15.17 14.15 -11.25
CA ASN A 141 -14.30 13.40 -12.16
C ASN A 141 -14.38 13.95 -13.59
N VAL A 142 -15.58 14.19 -14.14
CA VAL A 142 -15.72 14.77 -15.49
C VAL A 142 -15.10 16.16 -15.56
N LEU A 143 -15.26 16.99 -14.53
CA LEU A 143 -14.63 18.31 -14.47
C LEU A 143 -13.10 18.19 -14.46
N MET A 144 -12.54 17.33 -13.60
CA MET A 144 -11.09 17.12 -13.52
C MET A 144 -10.51 16.47 -14.77
N ASP A 145 -11.25 15.61 -15.47
CA ASP A 145 -10.83 15.02 -16.75
C ASP A 145 -10.71 16.06 -17.85
N GLN A 146 -11.55 17.10 -17.83
CA GLN A 146 -11.51 18.16 -18.83
C GLN A 146 -10.55 19.30 -18.46
N TYR A 147 -10.37 19.62 -17.17
CA TYR A 147 -9.68 20.84 -16.73
C TYR A 147 -8.57 20.67 -15.70
N SER A 148 -8.45 19.51 -15.02
CA SER A 148 -7.61 19.23 -13.83
C SER A 148 -8.19 19.64 -12.48
N SER A 149 -7.67 19.01 -11.42
CA SER A 149 -7.94 19.38 -10.02
C SER A 149 -7.39 20.75 -9.61
N GLU A 150 -6.27 21.20 -10.20
CA GLU A 150 -5.73 22.55 -9.95
C GLU A 150 -6.72 23.63 -10.39
N MET A 151 -7.33 23.47 -11.58
CA MET A 151 -8.32 24.40 -12.09
C MET A 151 -9.59 24.42 -11.22
N LEU A 152 -10.01 23.27 -10.68
CA LEU A 152 -11.12 23.17 -9.74
C LEU A 152 -10.85 23.99 -8.47
N LEU A 153 -9.67 23.83 -7.86
CA LEU A 153 -9.31 24.58 -6.66
C LEU A 153 -9.13 26.09 -6.96
N ALA A 154 -8.57 26.44 -8.11
CA ALA A 154 -8.45 27.81 -8.56
C ALA A 154 -9.83 28.47 -8.78
N PHE A 155 -10.80 27.72 -9.32
CA PHE A 155 -12.18 28.17 -9.45
C PHE A 155 -12.82 28.44 -8.08
N LEU A 156 -12.66 27.55 -7.11
CA LEU A 156 -13.18 27.75 -5.76
C LEU A 156 -12.55 28.98 -5.08
N GLY A 157 -11.26 29.19 -5.32
CA GLY A 157 -10.51 30.29 -4.72
C GLY A 157 -10.17 30.05 -3.23
N PRO A 158 -9.34 30.92 -2.64
CA PRO A 158 -8.74 30.71 -1.32
C PRO A 158 -9.74 30.70 -0.15
N ASP A 159 -10.95 31.22 -0.37
CA ASP A 159 -12.00 31.27 0.66
C ASP A 159 -12.77 29.93 0.78
N TYR A 160 -12.68 29.06 -0.25
CA TYR A 160 -13.51 27.86 -0.38
C TYR A 160 -12.71 26.59 -0.68
N ASP A 161 -11.55 26.67 -1.33
CA ASP A 161 -10.76 25.53 -1.79
C ASP A 161 -10.48 24.49 -0.69
N MET A 162 -9.87 24.89 0.43
CA MET A 162 -9.47 23.99 1.50
C MET A 162 -10.64 23.57 2.37
N ARG A 163 -11.69 24.39 2.43
CA ARG A 163 -12.95 24.01 3.07
C ARG A 163 -13.67 22.93 2.26
N PHE A 164 -13.60 23.02 0.93
CA PHE A 164 -14.13 22.00 0.03
C PHE A 164 -13.37 20.68 0.19
N VAL A 165 -12.02 20.71 0.18
CA VAL A 165 -11.21 19.51 0.42
C VAL A 165 -11.47 18.92 1.81
N ALA A 166 -11.55 19.74 2.86
CA ALA A 166 -11.91 19.30 4.21
C ALA A 166 -13.30 18.66 4.27
N ASN A 167 -14.25 19.18 3.50
CA ASN A 167 -15.59 18.62 3.40
C ASN A 167 -15.59 17.27 2.66
N LEU A 168 -14.85 17.15 1.54
CA LEU A 168 -14.66 15.85 0.86
C LEU A 168 -14.04 14.80 1.79
N LEU A 169 -13.10 15.19 2.65
CA LEU A 169 -12.56 14.29 3.69
C LEU A 169 -13.65 13.80 4.66
N VAL A 170 -14.71 14.57 4.95
CA VAL A 170 -15.85 14.08 5.75
C VAL A 170 -16.69 13.08 4.96
N LEU A 171 -16.78 13.27 3.64
CA LEU A 171 -17.53 12.41 2.73
C LEU A 171 -16.77 11.15 2.29
N ILE A 172 -15.53 10.97 2.72
CA ILE A 172 -14.66 9.83 2.39
C ILE A 172 -15.21 8.45 2.81
N HIS A 173 -16.35 8.38 3.50
CA HIS A 173 -17.04 7.12 3.79
C HIS A 173 -17.64 6.46 2.54
N TYR A 174 -17.72 7.18 1.42
CA TYR A 174 -18.07 6.67 0.11
C TYR A 174 -16.80 6.54 -0.75
N GLU A 175 -16.47 5.31 -1.17
CA GLU A 175 -15.20 4.96 -1.82
C GLU A 175 -14.84 5.87 -3.02
N PRO A 176 -15.76 6.20 -3.96
CA PRO A 176 -15.41 7.10 -5.06
C PRO A 176 -14.98 8.52 -4.64
N ILE A 177 -15.37 9.00 -3.45
CA ILE A 177 -14.86 10.29 -2.92
C ILE A 177 -13.38 10.16 -2.55
N ARG A 178 -12.94 9.00 -2.06
CA ARG A 178 -11.53 8.72 -1.76
C ARG A 178 -10.67 8.82 -3.01
N ASP A 179 -11.15 8.36 -4.17
CA ASP A 179 -10.42 8.46 -5.43
C ASP A 179 -10.35 9.89 -5.96
N VAL A 180 -11.44 10.66 -5.81
CA VAL A 180 -11.44 12.10 -6.09
C VAL A 180 -10.39 12.81 -5.21
N LEU A 181 -10.37 12.51 -3.91
CA LEU A 181 -9.39 13.07 -2.98
C LEU A 181 -7.96 12.67 -3.36
N LEU A 182 -7.72 11.40 -3.68
CA LEU A 182 -6.41 10.90 -4.12
C LEU A 182 -5.91 11.69 -5.33
N ARG A 183 -6.78 11.92 -6.31
CA ARG A 183 -6.48 12.74 -7.49
C ARG A 183 -6.14 14.18 -7.11
N ILE A 184 -6.97 14.84 -6.30
CA ILE A 184 -6.71 16.21 -5.83
C ILE A 184 -5.35 16.28 -5.11
N PHE A 185 -5.07 15.36 -4.18
CA PHE A 185 -3.83 15.36 -3.43
C PHE A 185 -2.60 15.13 -4.32
N ASN A 186 -2.70 14.30 -5.36
CA ASN A 186 -1.58 13.98 -6.25
C ASN A 186 -1.32 15.02 -7.35
N GLU A 187 -2.35 15.69 -7.84
CA GLU A 187 -2.27 16.63 -8.96
C GLU A 187 -2.15 18.10 -8.52
N ALA A 188 -2.81 18.49 -7.42
CA ALA A 188 -2.81 19.89 -6.99
C ALA A 188 -1.41 20.30 -6.47
N PRO A 189 -0.90 21.48 -6.86
CA PRO A 189 0.41 21.93 -6.39
C PRO A 189 0.37 22.31 -4.91
N HIS A 190 1.45 22.01 -4.19
CA HIS A 190 1.58 22.29 -2.75
C HIS A 190 1.47 23.78 -2.39
N SER A 191 1.61 24.69 -3.36
CA SER A 191 1.44 26.13 -3.18
C SER A 191 0.01 26.53 -2.78
N VAL A 192 -0.99 25.76 -3.22
CA VAL A 192 -2.42 26.09 -3.05
C VAL A 192 -2.85 26.02 -1.59
N ALA A 193 -2.26 25.13 -0.79
CA ALA A 193 -2.83 24.73 0.50
C ALA A 193 -1.88 24.86 1.70
N ARG A 194 -0.77 25.59 1.57
CA ARG A 194 0.30 25.59 2.58
C ARG A 194 -0.18 26.00 3.99
N SER A 195 -1.18 26.88 4.08
CA SER A 195 -1.76 27.34 5.34
C SER A 195 -2.74 26.34 5.98
N ALA A 196 -3.44 25.53 5.18
CA ALA A 196 -4.47 24.61 5.65
C ALA A 196 -3.98 23.16 5.79
N ILE A 197 -2.80 22.81 5.26
CA ILE A 197 -2.32 21.43 5.29
C ILE A 197 -2.23 20.86 6.70
N HIS A 198 -1.91 21.70 7.70
CA HIS A 198 -1.84 21.28 9.09
C HIS A 198 -3.21 20.81 9.63
N SER A 199 -4.28 21.55 9.34
CA SER A 199 -5.63 21.18 9.78
C SER A 199 -6.16 19.96 9.03
N LEU A 200 -5.91 19.87 7.71
CA LEU A 200 -6.27 18.69 6.91
C LEU A 200 -5.57 17.42 7.41
N THR A 201 -4.27 17.52 7.71
CA THR A 201 -3.50 16.41 8.28
C THR A 201 -4.09 15.98 9.62
N THR A 202 -4.45 16.95 10.48
CA THR A 202 -5.06 16.67 11.78
C THR A 202 -6.40 15.95 11.62
N GLN A 203 -7.26 16.40 10.70
CA GLN A 203 -8.55 15.77 10.40
C GLN A 203 -8.39 14.32 9.91
N LEU A 204 -7.43 14.05 9.03
CA LEU A 204 -7.13 12.70 8.56
C LEU A 204 -6.67 11.79 9.71
N LEU A 205 -5.84 12.30 10.63
CA LEU A 205 -5.40 11.54 11.80
C LEU A 205 -6.56 11.24 12.76
N ASP A 206 -7.44 12.21 12.98
CA ASP A 206 -8.66 12.03 13.78
C ASP A 206 -9.62 11.00 13.17
N GLN A 207 -9.67 10.91 11.84
CA GLN A 207 -10.46 9.91 11.11
C GLN A 207 -9.82 8.52 11.10
N LEU A 208 -8.49 8.45 11.03
CA LEU A 208 -7.72 7.21 11.03
C LEU A 208 -7.79 6.49 12.38
N ALA A 209 -7.80 7.24 13.49
CA ALA A 209 -7.81 6.68 14.83
C ALA A 209 -8.67 7.52 15.79
N PRO A 210 -10.00 7.48 15.65
CA PRO A 210 -10.90 8.37 16.37
C PRO A 210 -10.83 8.14 17.88
N LEU A 211 -10.52 9.21 18.63
CA LEU A 211 -10.68 9.23 20.08
C LEU A 211 -12.17 9.22 20.40
N SER A 212 -12.65 8.17 21.09
CA SER A 212 -14.08 7.93 21.37
C SER A 212 -14.81 9.10 22.06
N ALA A 213 -14.10 10.10 22.59
CA ALA A 213 -14.64 11.16 23.41
C ALA A 213 -14.85 12.54 22.73
N VAL A 214 -14.33 12.81 21.52
CA VAL A 214 -14.19 14.22 21.05
C VAL A 214 -14.72 14.51 19.64
N SER A 215 -15.17 13.52 18.85
CA SER A 215 -15.55 13.82 17.47
C SER A 215 -16.98 14.38 17.35
N PRO A 216 -17.21 15.53 16.67
CA PRO A 216 -18.56 16.00 16.32
C PRO A 216 -19.32 15.02 15.40
N LEU A 217 -18.63 14.00 14.88
CA LEU A 217 -19.16 12.90 14.09
C LEU A 217 -19.74 11.76 14.94
N GLN A 218 -19.76 11.85 16.27
CA GLN A 218 -20.27 10.81 17.21
C GLN A 218 -21.69 10.29 16.90
N HIS A 219 -22.46 11.02 16.10
CA HIS A 219 -23.82 10.67 15.71
C HIS A 219 -23.87 9.85 14.41
N ASP A 220 -22.73 9.59 13.78
CA ASP A 220 -22.66 8.73 12.61
C ASP A 220 -22.82 7.25 13.00
N PRO A 221 -23.42 6.43 12.13
CA PRO A 221 -23.47 4.99 12.33
C PRO A 221 -22.06 4.38 12.42
N ASN A 222 -21.91 3.29 13.19
CA ASN A 222 -20.64 2.56 13.31
C ASN A 222 -20.05 2.16 11.94
N HIS A 223 -20.88 1.82 10.96
CA HIS A 223 -20.41 1.46 9.62
C HIS A 223 -19.82 2.67 8.88
N VAL A 224 -20.39 3.87 9.01
CA VAL A 224 -19.85 5.10 8.40
C VAL A 224 -18.49 5.43 9.02
N HIS A 225 -18.39 5.34 10.35
CA HIS A 225 -17.11 5.52 11.06
C HIS A 225 -16.04 4.54 10.59
N PHE A 226 -16.41 3.25 10.48
CA PHE A 226 -15.51 2.22 10.00
C PHE A 226 -15.07 2.48 8.56
N SER A 227 -16.00 2.80 7.65
CA SER A 227 -15.69 3.13 6.26
C SER A 227 -14.76 4.33 6.14
N ARG A 228 -14.99 5.42 6.90
CA ARG A 228 -14.06 6.56 6.88
C ARG A 228 -12.65 6.14 7.29
N MET A 229 -12.53 5.40 8.39
CA MET A 229 -11.23 4.94 8.88
C MET A 229 -10.50 4.07 7.84
N LEU A 230 -11.22 3.14 7.20
CA LEU A 230 -10.67 2.30 6.13
C LEU A 230 -10.20 3.14 4.93
N PHE A 231 -11.08 3.98 4.37
CA PHE A 231 -10.77 4.76 3.18
C PHE A 231 -9.75 5.88 3.46
N THR A 232 -9.69 6.42 4.67
CA THR A 232 -8.62 7.31 5.13
C THR A 232 -7.29 6.57 5.20
N CYS A 233 -7.26 5.33 5.71
CA CYS A 233 -6.06 4.50 5.69
C CYS A 233 -5.58 4.29 4.25
N ASP A 234 -6.48 3.85 3.37
CA ASP A 234 -6.17 3.56 1.98
C ASP A 234 -5.70 4.80 1.23
N LEU A 235 -6.33 5.97 1.46
CA LEU A 235 -5.89 7.24 0.89
C LEU A 235 -4.45 7.58 1.34
N LEU A 236 -4.18 7.50 2.65
CA LEU A 236 -2.86 7.83 3.19
C LEU A 236 -1.79 6.86 2.68
N THR A 237 -2.08 5.57 2.62
CA THR A 237 -1.13 4.58 2.09
C THR A 237 -0.85 4.83 0.60
N ASP A 238 -1.86 5.12 -0.22
CA ASP A 238 -1.62 5.41 -1.65
C ASP A 238 -0.78 6.66 -1.85
N LEU A 239 -1.08 7.74 -1.12
CA LEU A 239 -0.26 8.95 -1.16
C LEU A 239 1.19 8.68 -0.77
N ILE A 240 1.41 7.86 0.28
CA ILE A 240 2.75 7.46 0.72
C ILE A 240 3.51 6.71 -0.37
N HIS A 241 2.85 5.76 -1.06
CA HIS A 241 3.51 4.98 -2.12
C HIS A 241 3.74 5.81 -3.39
N GLU A 242 2.81 6.69 -3.77
CA GLU A 242 2.95 7.55 -4.94
C GLU A 242 4.00 8.65 -4.73
N ASN A 243 4.04 9.24 -3.53
CA ASN A 243 5.04 10.22 -3.08
C ASN A 243 5.40 11.30 -4.13
N ARG A 244 4.41 11.80 -4.87
CA ARG A 244 4.63 12.70 -6.01
C ARG A 244 5.17 14.05 -5.56
N GLN A 245 6.45 14.32 -5.84
CA GLN A 245 7.11 15.56 -5.45
C GLN A 245 6.36 16.80 -5.98
N GLY A 246 6.21 17.81 -5.13
CA GLY A 246 5.54 19.06 -5.48
C GLY A 246 4.01 19.04 -5.37
N SER A 247 3.41 17.87 -5.12
CA SER A 247 1.96 17.73 -4.89
C SER A 247 1.54 18.11 -3.47
N LEU A 248 0.24 18.32 -3.26
CA LEU A 248 -0.36 18.50 -1.95
C LEU A 248 -0.17 17.26 -1.06
N GLY A 249 -0.29 16.05 -1.61
CA GLY A 249 -0.07 14.79 -0.94
C GLY A 249 1.35 14.66 -0.40
N TYR A 250 2.34 15.13 -1.16
CA TYR A 250 3.73 15.19 -0.69
C TYR A 250 3.90 16.11 0.51
N LEU A 251 3.26 17.29 0.51
CA LEU A 251 3.28 18.20 1.66
C LEU A 251 2.64 17.56 2.90
N LEU A 252 1.56 16.79 2.71
CA LEU A 252 0.93 16.02 3.78
C LEU A 252 1.89 14.97 4.37
N ILE A 253 2.56 14.19 3.53
CA ILE A 253 3.53 13.17 3.96
C ILE A 253 4.70 13.83 4.70
N GLN A 254 5.13 15.02 4.27
CA GLN A 254 6.13 15.81 4.99
C GLN A 254 5.65 16.22 6.38
N GLN A 255 4.38 16.63 6.54
CA GLN A 255 3.82 16.91 7.86
C GLN A 255 3.88 15.67 8.76
N LEU A 256 3.46 14.50 8.26
CA LEU A 256 3.47 13.24 9.00
C LEU A 256 4.88 12.76 9.38
N ASN A 257 5.92 13.18 8.66
CA ASN A 257 7.31 12.82 8.93
C ASN A 257 8.05 13.82 9.83
N THR A 258 7.70 15.11 9.77
CA THR A 258 8.52 16.20 10.34
C THR A 258 7.84 16.98 11.45
N VAL A 259 6.50 16.98 11.52
CA VAL A 259 5.76 17.74 12.52
C VAL A 259 5.52 16.88 13.75
N GLU A 260 6.10 17.30 14.87
CA GLU A 260 6.11 16.52 16.12
C GLU A 260 4.71 16.21 16.65
N THR A 261 3.74 17.13 16.52
CA THR A 261 2.37 16.90 17.00
C THR A 261 1.66 15.81 16.21
N HIS A 262 1.80 15.79 14.88
CA HIS A 262 1.23 14.76 14.01
C HIS A 262 1.90 13.40 14.22
N VAL A 263 3.23 13.39 14.36
CA VAL A 263 4.00 12.18 14.69
C VAL A 263 3.53 11.58 16.01
N LYS A 264 3.41 12.39 17.08
CA LYS A 264 2.91 11.92 18.38
C LYS A 264 1.50 11.36 18.25
N HIS A 265 0.64 12.02 17.48
CA HIS A 265 -0.73 11.54 17.26
C HIS A 265 -0.74 10.13 16.64
N ILE A 266 -0.01 9.88 15.55
CA ILE A 266 0.08 8.54 14.94
C ILE A 266 0.62 7.51 15.94
N LEU A 267 1.71 7.83 16.64
CA LEU A 267 2.34 6.88 17.56
C LEU A 267 1.44 6.56 18.76
N ASP A 268 0.75 7.55 19.32
CA ASP A 268 -0.20 7.35 20.40
C ASP A 268 -1.42 6.56 19.91
N ALA A 269 -1.88 6.79 18.67
CA ALA A 269 -2.93 5.99 18.05
C ALA A 269 -2.53 4.52 17.91
N VAL A 270 -1.31 4.25 17.42
CA VAL A 270 -0.77 2.89 17.30
C VAL A 270 -0.73 2.19 18.66
N LEU A 271 -0.22 2.83 19.70
CA LEU A 271 -0.16 2.23 21.04
C LEU A 271 -1.56 1.92 21.58
N ARG A 272 -2.53 2.82 21.40
CA ARG A 272 -3.92 2.57 21.79
C ARG A 272 -4.54 1.41 21.03
N ASP A 273 -4.38 1.36 19.71
CA ASP A 273 -4.96 0.33 18.87
C ASP A 273 -4.38 -1.07 19.17
N LEU A 274 -3.09 -1.14 19.54
CA LEU A 274 -2.44 -2.37 19.99
C LEU A 274 -3.04 -2.92 21.28
N GLU A 275 -3.44 -2.04 22.21
CA GLU A 275 -4.16 -2.44 23.44
C GLU A 275 -5.59 -2.87 23.12
N LYS A 276 -6.28 -2.07 22.31
CA LYS A 276 -7.68 -2.26 21.94
C LYS A 276 -7.96 -1.65 20.57
N LEU A 277 -8.38 -2.50 19.64
CA LEU A 277 -8.75 -2.09 18.29
C LEU A 277 -9.78 -0.94 18.28
N PRO A 278 -9.70 -0.03 17.31
CA PRO A 278 -10.41 1.26 17.33
C PRO A 278 -11.92 1.11 17.25
N THR A 279 -12.42 0.06 16.59
CA THR A 279 -13.86 -0.25 16.51
C THR A 279 -14.08 -1.76 16.68
N ALA A 280 -15.31 -2.16 17.02
CA ALA A 280 -15.69 -3.57 17.08
C ALA A 280 -15.70 -4.26 15.70
N MET A 281 -15.76 -3.48 14.61
CA MET A 281 -15.71 -3.97 13.23
C MET A 281 -14.26 -4.13 12.72
N ALA A 282 -13.31 -3.41 13.32
CA ALA A 282 -11.90 -3.49 12.96
C ALA A 282 -11.31 -4.84 13.39
N ASN A 283 -10.63 -5.50 12.45
CA ASN A 283 -9.82 -6.71 12.68
C ASN A 283 -8.34 -6.37 12.93
N GLU A 284 -7.95 -5.14 12.64
CA GLU A 284 -6.56 -4.68 12.63
C GLU A 284 -6.48 -3.16 12.90
N SER A 285 -5.31 -2.67 13.30
CA SER A 285 -5.02 -1.23 13.41
C SER A 285 -4.66 -0.63 12.06
N PHE A 286 -5.44 0.34 11.62
CA PHE A 286 -5.16 1.14 10.43
C PHE A 286 -4.02 2.16 10.68
N ALA A 287 -3.89 2.66 11.91
CA ALA A 287 -2.76 3.50 12.30
C ALA A 287 -1.41 2.77 12.14
N ILE A 288 -1.34 1.47 12.47
CA ILE A 288 -0.12 0.68 12.26
C ILE A 288 0.19 0.51 10.78
N LYS A 289 -0.82 0.33 9.92
CA LYS A 289 -0.60 0.24 8.46
C LYS A 289 0.02 1.51 7.91
N VAL A 290 -0.55 2.66 8.25
CA VAL A 290 0.00 3.96 7.83
C VAL A 290 1.41 4.17 8.38
N LEU A 291 1.65 3.85 9.66
CA LEU A 291 2.99 3.93 10.27
C LEU A 291 3.99 3.02 9.53
N ASN A 292 3.60 1.77 9.23
CA ASN A 292 4.44 0.83 8.49
C ASN A 292 4.87 1.42 7.14
N SER A 293 3.93 1.96 6.36
CA SER A 293 4.24 2.59 5.07
C SER A 293 5.14 3.83 5.23
N LEU A 294 4.89 4.68 6.23
CA LEU A 294 5.72 5.87 6.48
C LEU A 294 7.17 5.50 6.85
N LEU A 295 7.37 4.49 7.70
CA LEU A 295 8.72 4.07 8.11
C LEU A 295 9.53 3.51 6.94
N GLN A 296 8.89 2.90 5.95
CA GLN A 296 9.54 2.38 4.74
C GLN A 296 10.09 3.49 3.82
N LEU A 297 9.68 4.75 3.98
CA LEU A 297 10.15 5.87 3.16
C LEU A 297 11.59 6.30 3.46
N SER A 298 12.14 5.92 4.61
CA SER A 298 13.45 6.41 5.08
C SER A 298 14.40 5.26 5.40
N GLN A 299 15.68 5.50 5.20
CA GLN A 299 16.77 4.60 5.58
C GLN A 299 17.81 5.37 6.39
N CYS A 300 18.38 4.73 7.41
CA CYS A 300 19.49 5.31 8.19
C CYS A 300 20.82 5.05 7.48
N GLY A 301 21.02 3.82 7.00
CA GLY A 301 22.30 3.35 6.43
C GLY A 301 23.46 3.34 7.44
N CYS A 302 23.15 3.46 8.73
CA CYS A 302 24.09 3.68 9.81
C CYS A 302 24.97 2.46 10.07
N VAL A 303 24.40 1.26 9.90
CA VAL A 303 25.10 -0.02 9.99
C VAL A 303 26.14 -0.16 8.88
N ALA A 304 25.77 0.17 7.63
CA ALA A 304 26.70 0.17 6.50
C ALA A 304 27.86 1.15 6.73
N LYS A 305 27.55 2.40 7.11
CA LYS A 305 28.55 3.43 7.41
C LYS A 305 29.52 2.97 8.52
N ALA A 306 29.01 2.36 9.59
CA ALA A 306 29.83 1.84 10.68
C ALA A 306 30.75 0.71 10.23
N ALA A 307 30.28 -0.20 9.37
CA ALA A 307 31.08 -1.29 8.83
C ALA A 307 32.24 -0.77 7.95
N PHE A 308 31.96 0.18 7.04
CA PHE A 308 33.00 0.80 6.22
C PHE A 308 34.00 1.60 7.06
N ALA A 309 33.53 2.36 8.06
CA ALA A 309 34.39 3.11 8.96
C ALA A 309 35.30 2.18 9.78
N ALA A 310 34.78 1.04 10.28
CA ALA A 310 35.58 0.05 10.99
C ALA A 310 36.64 -0.61 10.09
N SER A 311 36.31 -0.90 8.82
CA SER A 311 37.31 -1.41 7.87
C SER A 311 38.41 -0.40 7.57
N PHE A 312 38.07 0.90 7.48
CA PHE A 312 39.01 1.97 7.22
C PHE A 312 39.88 2.28 8.45
N ALA A 313 39.28 2.27 9.64
CA ALA A 313 39.97 2.39 10.91
C ALA A 313 40.94 1.23 11.14
N ASN A 314 40.57 -0.01 10.81
CA ASN A 314 41.48 -1.16 10.87
C ASN A 314 42.64 -1.05 9.86
N ALA A 315 42.40 -0.45 8.69
CA ALA A 315 43.46 -0.19 7.71
C ALA A 315 44.40 0.97 8.13
N MET A 316 43.86 2.00 8.80
CA MET A 316 44.59 3.18 9.30
C MET A 316 45.30 2.93 10.65
N ALA A 317 44.76 2.05 11.50
CA ALA A 317 45.38 1.62 12.76
C ALA A 317 46.68 0.84 12.54
N MET A 318 46.94 0.37 11.32
CA MET A 318 48.27 -0.12 10.92
C MET A 318 49.30 1.01 10.74
N ASN A 319 48.90 2.29 10.75
CA ASN A 319 49.80 3.43 10.55
C ASN A 319 49.77 4.52 11.64
N HIS A 320 48.71 4.75 12.42
CA HIS A 320 48.78 5.68 13.57
C HIS A 320 47.78 5.37 14.70
N ASN A 321 48.24 5.47 15.96
CA ASN A 321 47.49 5.30 17.21
C ASN A 321 46.67 6.55 17.59
N GLU A 322 45.69 6.96 16.78
CA GLU A 322 44.70 7.94 17.23
C GLU A 322 43.36 7.27 17.57
N PRO A 323 42.73 7.61 18.71
CA PRO A 323 41.44 7.07 19.09
C PRO A 323 40.36 7.58 18.14
N VAL A 324 39.60 6.66 17.54
CA VAL A 324 38.43 6.99 16.71
C VAL A 324 37.36 7.59 17.62
N ASP A 325 36.99 8.83 17.35
CA ASP A 325 36.04 9.62 18.15
C ASP A 325 34.63 9.01 18.11
N ASP A 326 34.01 8.75 19.26
CA ASP A 326 32.65 8.16 19.38
C ASP A 326 31.58 9.04 18.68
N ALA A 327 31.88 10.32 18.45
CA ALA A 327 31.04 11.26 17.70
C ALA A 327 30.89 10.91 16.19
N PHE A 328 31.81 10.13 15.61
CA PHE A 328 31.68 9.59 14.25
C PHE A 328 30.57 8.52 14.13
N CYS A 329 30.08 8.01 15.28
CA CYS A 329 29.11 6.91 15.38
C CYS A 329 27.68 7.35 15.76
N SER A 330 27.28 8.59 15.46
CA SER A 330 25.88 9.03 15.57
C SER A 330 25.26 9.34 14.19
N PRO A 331 24.99 8.34 13.33
CA PRO A 331 24.67 8.57 11.93
C PRO A 331 23.16 8.67 11.68
N HIS A 332 22.32 8.58 12.72
CA HIS A 332 20.86 8.63 12.58
C HIS A 332 20.28 10.06 12.63
N VAL A 333 21.14 11.09 12.54
CA VAL A 333 20.74 12.51 12.46
C VAL A 333 19.82 12.75 11.27
N ASP A 334 20.08 12.05 10.15
CA ASP A 334 19.36 12.14 8.89
C ASP A 334 17.92 11.59 8.98
N LEU A 335 17.59 10.83 10.04
CA LEU A 335 16.25 10.29 10.20
C LEU A 335 15.23 11.42 10.52
N PRO A 336 14.01 11.34 9.95
CA PRO A 336 12.95 12.30 10.22
C PRO A 336 12.47 12.23 11.68
N VAL A 337 11.72 13.24 12.10
CA VAL A 337 11.15 13.33 13.46
C VAL A 337 10.32 12.09 13.79
N LEU A 338 9.58 11.56 12.82
CA LEU A 338 8.84 10.30 12.95
C LEU A 338 9.71 9.17 13.48
N TRP A 339 10.85 8.90 12.84
CA TRP A 339 11.76 7.83 13.24
C TRP A 339 12.37 8.08 14.62
N LYS A 340 12.75 9.32 14.93
CA LYS A 340 13.32 9.69 16.23
C LYS A 340 12.33 9.43 17.38
N GLN A 341 11.07 9.82 17.19
CA GLN A 341 10.00 9.57 18.16
C GLN A 341 9.61 8.09 18.22
N PHE A 342 9.59 7.41 17.06
CA PHE A 342 9.31 5.98 16.98
C PHE A 342 10.34 5.16 17.76
N ILE A 343 11.64 5.42 17.59
CA ILE A 343 12.72 4.73 18.34
C ILE A 343 12.54 4.88 19.84
N ALA A 344 12.12 6.06 20.33
CA ALA A 344 11.85 6.28 21.75
C ALA A 344 10.66 5.45 22.27
N ARG A 345 9.70 5.10 21.41
CA ARG A 345 8.53 4.28 21.74
C ARG A 345 8.71 2.79 21.42
N LEU A 346 9.72 2.44 20.63
CA LEU A 346 9.96 1.07 20.14
C LEU A 346 9.98 0.02 21.28
N PRO A 347 10.63 0.24 22.44
CA PRO A 347 10.56 -0.70 23.57
C PRO A 347 9.13 -1.04 24.02
N THR A 348 8.23 -0.05 24.00
CA THR A 348 6.82 -0.24 24.39
C THR A 348 6.06 -1.04 23.34
N ILE A 349 6.35 -0.80 22.06
CA ILE A 349 5.75 -1.55 20.95
C ILE A 349 6.24 -3.01 20.96
N LEU A 350 7.54 -3.24 21.17
CA LEU A 350 8.12 -4.58 21.26
C LEU A 350 7.57 -5.39 22.43
N ALA A 351 7.21 -4.74 23.54
CA ALA A 351 6.60 -5.42 24.69
C ALA A 351 5.28 -6.12 24.35
N PHE A 352 4.57 -5.73 23.29
CA PHE A 352 3.38 -6.44 22.82
C PHE A 352 3.70 -7.84 22.26
N LEU A 353 4.94 -8.13 21.87
CA LEU A 353 5.34 -9.47 21.44
C LEU A 353 5.50 -10.45 22.61
N ASP A 354 5.50 -9.97 23.87
CA ASP A 354 5.55 -10.85 25.03
C ASP A 354 4.17 -11.51 25.29
N VAL A 355 3.96 -12.65 24.64
CA VAL A 355 2.72 -13.44 24.79
C VAL A 355 2.91 -14.49 25.89
N PRO A 356 2.16 -14.43 27.00
CA PRO A 356 2.23 -15.43 28.07
C PRO A 356 2.04 -16.85 27.51
N LYS A 357 2.80 -17.83 28.01
CA LYS A 357 2.85 -19.23 27.49
C LYS A 357 1.48 -19.93 27.31
N VAL A 358 0.47 -19.49 28.04
CA VAL A 358 -0.89 -20.07 28.02
C VAL A 358 -1.81 -19.42 26.97
N ARG A 359 -1.47 -18.23 26.45
CA ARG A 359 -2.35 -17.44 25.55
C ARG A 359 -2.03 -17.67 24.07
N ARG A 360 -3.02 -17.58 23.19
CA ARG A 360 -2.80 -17.52 21.73
C ARG A 360 -2.34 -16.11 21.33
N TYR A 361 -1.62 -16.02 20.22
CA TYR A 361 -1.37 -14.72 19.58
C TYR A 361 -2.68 -14.13 19.02
N ARG A 362 -2.68 -12.82 18.80
CA ARG A 362 -3.80 -12.02 18.26
C ARG A 362 -3.36 -11.32 16.99
N THR A 363 -4.31 -10.76 16.22
CA THR A 363 -4.03 -9.98 15.01
C THR A 363 -3.06 -8.83 15.27
N THR A 364 -3.16 -8.14 16.41
CA THR A 364 -2.22 -7.08 16.79
C THR A 364 -0.76 -7.54 16.87
N HIS A 365 -0.50 -8.78 17.28
CA HIS A 365 0.87 -9.34 17.29
C HIS A 365 1.40 -9.53 15.86
N ILE A 366 0.53 -10.01 14.95
CA ILE A 366 0.88 -10.14 13.53
C ILE A 366 1.21 -8.76 12.95
N GLN A 367 0.47 -7.71 13.31
CA GLN A 367 0.75 -6.36 12.85
C GLN A 367 2.10 -5.82 13.36
N VAL A 368 2.46 -6.09 14.62
CA VAL A 368 3.80 -5.74 15.14
C VAL A 368 4.89 -6.51 14.37
N ILE A 369 4.65 -7.78 14.02
CA ILE A 369 5.58 -8.57 13.20
C ILE A 369 5.73 -7.98 11.80
N TYR A 370 4.65 -7.53 11.15
CA TYR A 370 4.79 -6.83 9.87
C TYR A 370 5.52 -5.49 10.00
N LEU A 371 5.31 -4.76 11.10
CA LEU A 371 6.04 -3.53 11.41
C LEU A 371 7.54 -3.78 11.59
N MET A 372 7.97 -5.01 11.93
CA MET A 372 9.39 -5.35 12.03
C MET A 372 10.14 -5.23 10.71
N LEU A 373 9.46 -5.32 9.56
CA LEU A 373 10.11 -5.24 8.25
C LEU A 373 10.82 -3.88 8.04
N PRO A 374 10.13 -2.71 8.13
CA PRO A 374 10.84 -1.43 8.07
C PRO A 374 11.82 -1.22 9.23
N ILE A 375 11.54 -1.77 10.42
CA ILE A 375 12.44 -1.67 11.58
C ILE A 375 13.79 -2.33 11.30
N LEU A 376 13.80 -3.48 10.61
CA LEU A 376 15.04 -4.13 10.21
C LEU A 376 15.64 -3.48 8.96
N ASN A 377 14.83 -3.07 7.98
CA ASN A 377 15.30 -2.48 6.72
C ASN A 377 15.95 -1.10 6.90
N VAL A 378 15.63 -0.36 7.96
CA VAL A 378 16.23 0.97 8.21
C VAL A 378 17.75 0.88 8.47
N SER A 379 18.27 -0.30 8.83
CA SER A 379 19.69 -0.58 9.11
C SER A 379 20.32 0.45 10.05
N CYS A 380 19.72 0.59 11.24
CA CYS A 380 20.13 1.54 12.26
C CYS A 380 20.71 0.85 13.51
N CYS A 381 21.95 1.19 13.88
CA CYS A 381 22.61 0.60 15.05
C CYS A 381 21.86 0.83 16.38
N VAL A 382 21.13 1.95 16.52
CA VAL A 382 20.33 2.23 17.72
C VAL A 382 19.14 1.27 17.80
N VAL A 383 18.46 1.07 16.66
CA VAL A 383 17.36 0.11 16.55
C VAL A 383 17.86 -1.29 16.86
N ASP A 384 18.97 -1.72 16.24
CA ASP A 384 19.55 -3.05 16.46
C ASP A 384 19.86 -3.31 17.94
N ARG A 385 20.44 -2.34 18.66
CA ARG A 385 20.67 -2.44 20.11
C ARG A 385 19.38 -2.64 20.90
N LEU A 386 18.29 -1.97 20.51
CA LEU A 386 17.00 -2.13 21.16
C LEU A 386 16.40 -3.51 20.88
N LEU A 387 16.52 -4.02 19.65
CA LEU A 387 16.07 -5.37 19.28
C LEU A 387 16.82 -6.45 20.06
N ILE A 388 18.15 -6.28 20.21
CA ILE A 388 19.01 -7.16 21.01
C ILE A 388 18.59 -7.11 22.49
N ALA A 389 18.44 -5.91 23.05
CA ALA A 389 18.09 -5.74 24.47
C ALA A 389 16.74 -6.37 24.81
N HIS A 390 15.78 -6.32 23.89
CA HIS A 390 14.45 -6.92 24.04
C HIS A 390 14.36 -8.39 23.61
N ARG A 391 15.46 -8.99 23.10
CA ARG A 391 15.47 -10.36 22.57
C ARG A 391 14.35 -10.59 21.56
N THR A 392 14.16 -9.61 20.66
CA THR A 392 13.01 -9.58 19.75
C THR A 392 13.04 -10.78 18.81
N MET A 393 14.19 -11.06 18.20
CA MET A 393 14.32 -12.16 17.23
C MET A 393 14.14 -13.53 17.91
N GLU A 394 14.72 -13.73 19.10
CA GLU A 394 14.51 -14.93 19.93
C GLU A 394 13.02 -15.15 20.21
N THR A 395 12.30 -14.07 20.51
CA THR A 395 10.86 -14.11 20.76
C THR A 395 10.10 -14.53 19.50
N LEU A 396 10.46 -14.01 18.33
CA LEU A 396 9.87 -14.41 17.04
C LEU A 396 10.16 -15.90 16.73
N LEU A 397 11.40 -16.37 16.91
CA LEU A 397 11.72 -17.79 16.73
C LEU A 397 10.89 -18.68 17.68
N SER A 398 10.71 -18.23 18.92
CA SER A 398 9.88 -18.95 19.90
C SER A 398 8.41 -19.06 19.45
N PHE A 399 7.89 -18.08 18.71
CA PHE A 399 6.54 -18.14 18.13
C PHE A 399 6.42 -19.18 17.04
N VAL A 400 7.43 -19.33 16.18
CA VAL A 400 7.45 -20.38 15.15
C VAL A 400 7.34 -21.76 15.81
N LEU A 401 8.16 -22.01 16.81
CA LEU A 401 8.18 -23.27 17.56
C LEU A 401 6.88 -23.53 18.34
N ARG A 402 6.33 -22.48 18.97
CA ARG A 402 5.15 -22.59 19.83
C ARG A 402 3.85 -22.73 19.05
N PHE A 403 3.78 -22.18 17.83
CA PHE A 403 2.58 -22.19 16.99
C PHE A 403 2.87 -22.91 15.65
N PRO A 404 3.06 -24.25 15.65
CA PRO A 404 3.54 -24.99 14.48
C PRO A 404 2.55 -25.03 13.29
N GLN A 405 1.30 -24.62 13.48
CA GLN A 405 0.27 -24.57 12.42
C GLN A 405 0.03 -23.15 11.87
N ALA A 406 0.80 -22.15 12.31
CA ALA A 406 0.57 -20.74 11.97
C ALA A 406 1.36 -20.32 10.72
N ASN A 407 1.00 -20.84 9.55
CA ASN A 407 1.74 -20.63 8.29
C ASN A 407 1.95 -19.14 7.92
N ILE A 408 0.96 -18.27 8.17
CA ILE A 408 1.09 -16.82 7.89
C ILE A 408 2.14 -16.19 8.82
N LEU A 409 2.13 -16.57 10.10
CA LEU A 409 3.09 -16.09 11.09
C LEU A 409 4.51 -16.54 10.73
N HIS A 410 4.64 -17.80 10.33
CA HIS A 410 5.88 -18.42 9.87
C HIS A 410 6.46 -17.68 8.68
N CYS A 411 5.67 -17.45 7.63
CA CYS A 411 6.10 -16.72 6.45
C CYS A 411 6.57 -15.29 6.80
N ALA A 412 5.84 -14.58 7.67
CA ALA A 412 6.24 -13.25 8.11
C ALA A 412 7.57 -13.27 8.89
N ILE A 413 7.75 -14.22 9.81
CA ILE A 413 8.96 -14.32 10.64
C ILE A 413 10.18 -14.75 9.82
N SER A 414 10.05 -15.73 8.94
CA SER A 414 11.16 -16.18 8.08
C SER A 414 11.70 -15.01 7.23
N ARG A 415 10.82 -14.16 6.69
CA ARG A 415 11.22 -12.93 5.96
C ARG A 415 12.04 -11.96 6.81
N LEU A 416 11.74 -11.84 8.10
CA LEU A 416 12.51 -10.98 9.00
C LEU A 416 13.91 -11.55 9.27
N TYR A 417 14.04 -12.87 9.34
CA TYR A 417 15.34 -13.53 9.47
C TYR A 417 16.21 -13.37 8.23
N ILE A 418 15.61 -13.44 7.03
CA ILE A 418 16.27 -13.10 5.76
C ILE A 418 16.88 -11.69 5.84
N VAL A 419 16.08 -10.68 6.21
CA VAL A 419 16.54 -9.29 6.32
C VAL A 419 17.62 -9.10 7.40
N ALA A 420 17.55 -9.85 8.49
CA ALA A 420 18.49 -9.71 9.61
C ALA A 420 19.84 -10.42 9.39
N LEU A 421 19.88 -11.45 8.55
CA LEU A 421 21.03 -12.33 8.39
C LEU A 421 21.76 -12.19 7.05
N GLU A 422 21.04 -11.88 5.97
CA GLU A 422 21.60 -11.85 4.61
C GLU A 422 22.25 -10.49 4.29
N ASP A 423 23.33 -10.50 3.51
CA ASP A 423 24.12 -9.30 3.17
C ASP A 423 23.34 -8.33 2.25
N SER A 424 22.54 -8.88 1.31
CA SER A 424 21.67 -8.18 0.37
C SER A 424 20.37 -8.96 0.15
N PRO A 425 19.38 -8.84 1.06
CA PRO A 425 18.18 -9.66 0.98
C PRO A 425 17.36 -9.28 -0.25
N PHE A 426 17.10 -10.24 -1.13
CA PHE A 426 16.17 -10.10 -2.24
C PHE A 426 14.76 -10.47 -1.78
N MET A 427 13.80 -9.56 -1.94
CA MET A 427 12.39 -9.85 -1.69
C MET A 427 11.49 -9.19 -2.74
N PHE A 428 10.47 -9.92 -3.19
CA PHE A 428 9.50 -9.44 -4.17
C PHE A 428 10.13 -9.00 -5.51
N GLY A 429 11.18 -9.71 -5.95
CA GLY A 429 11.90 -9.42 -7.20
C GLY A 429 12.73 -8.14 -7.16
N LYS A 430 13.04 -7.62 -5.96
CA LYS A 430 13.92 -6.46 -5.77
C LYS A 430 14.92 -6.72 -4.65
N GLU A 431 16.16 -6.29 -4.88
CA GLU A 431 17.16 -6.19 -3.82
C GLU A 431 16.70 -5.16 -2.81
N LEU A 432 16.61 -5.55 -1.54
CA LEU A 432 16.28 -4.61 -0.50
C LEU A 432 17.53 -3.80 -0.12
N PRO A 433 17.37 -2.49 0.12
CA PRO A 433 18.45 -1.60 0.54
C PRO A 433 18.81 -1.77 2.03
N ALA A 434 18.75 -3.00 2.54
CA ALA A 434 19.01 -3.37 3.92
C ALA A 434 20.39 -4.01 4.05
N PHE A 435 21.44 -3.31 3.63
CA PHE A 435 22.81 -3.84 3.73
C PHE A 435 23.16 -4.17 5.18
N ARG A 436 23.53 -5.43 5.41
CA ARG A 436 24.03 -5.93 6.70
C ARG A 436 25.45 -6.43 6.50
N ALA A 437 26.40 -5.84 7.21
CA ALA A 437 27.79 -6.31 7.15
C ALA A 437 27.95 -7.62 7.92
N ALA A 438 28.96 -8.42 7.54
CA ALA A 438 29.28 -9.68 8.21
C ALA A 438 29.55 -9.54 9.72
N ASN A 439 29.99 -8.36 10.17
CA ASN A 439 30.24 -8.02 11.58
C ASN A 439 29.13 -7.17 12.22
N ASP A 440 27.95 -7.08 11.60
CA ASP A 440 26.82 -6.32 12.15
C ASP A 440 26.38 -6.84 13.52
N SER A 441 26.13 -5.94 14.46
CA SER A 441 25.82 -6.26 15.86
C SER A 441 24.60 -7.17 16.03
N LEU A 442 23.54 -6.96 15.23
CA LEU A 442 22.34 -7.78 15.29
C LEU A 442 22.63 -9.18 14.75
N ARG A 443 23.23 -9.28 13.56
CA ARG A 443 23.62 -10.56 12.96
C ARG A 443 24.54 -11.38 13.88
N MET A 444 25.55 -10.73 14.44
CA MET A 444 26.48 -11.36 15.39
C MET A 444 25.77 -11.81 16.67
N HIS A 445 24.78 -11.04 17.15
CA HIS A 445 23.94 -11.47 18.26
C HIS A 445 23.19 -12.77 17.91
N LEU A 446 22.52 -12.82 16.76
CA LEU A 446 21.75 -14.01 16.34
C LEU A 446 22.62 -15.26 16.20
N LEU A 447 23.83 -15.09 15.67
CA LEU A 447 24.81 -16.17 15.51
C LEU A 447 25.36 -16.69 16.86
N LEU A 448 25.50 -15.83 17.86
CA LEU A 448 26.20 -16.15 19.12
C LEU A 448 25.29 -16.35 20.34
N GLN A 449 24.03 -15.88 20.33
CA GLN A 449 23.17 -15.80 21.54
C GLN A 449 22.00 -16.80 21.54
N GLY A 450 22.21 -17.98 20.95
CA GLY A 450 21.31 -19.12 21.13
C GLY A 450 20.11 -19.18 20.19
N CYS A 451 19.87 -18.17 19.34
CA CYS A 451 18.97 -18.31 18.18
C CYS A 451 19.48 -19.43 17.25
N PHE A 452 20.76 -19.36 16.89
CA PHE A 452 21.47 -20.38 16.12
C PHE A 452 21.32 -21.78 16.73
N GLU A 453 21.62 -21.93 18.03
CA GLU A 453 21.47 -23.21 18.73
C GLU A 453 20.02 -23.71 18.76
N SER A 454 19.05 -22.82 18.87
CA SER A 454 17.62 -23.18 18.94
C SER A 454 17.12 -23.79 17.63
N VAL A 455 17.64 -23.30 16.49
CA VAL A 455 17.37 -23.89 15.18
C VAL A 455 17.93 -25.29 15.10
N VAL A 456 19.21 -25.49 15.46
CA VAL A 456 19.86 -26.80 15.43
C VAL A 456 19.15 -27.79 16.36
N LYS A 457 18.86 -27.39 17.61
CA LYS A 457 18.14 -28.20 18.61
C LYS A 457 16.75 -28.64 18.14
N ALA A 458 16.07 -27.85 17.30
CA ALA A 458 14.75 -28.21 16.80
C ALA A 458 14.75 -29.43 15.84
N TYR A 459 15.90 -29.74 15.24
CA TYR A 459 16.11 -30.87 14.33
C TYR A 459 16.95 -31.99 14.95
N GLU A 460 17.32 -31.87 16.22
CA GLU A 460 17.97 -32.95 16.94
C GLU A 460 16.91 -33.96 17.39
N ASN A 461 17.08 -35.20 16.97
CA ASN A 461 16.19 -36.28 17.37
C ASN A 461 16.36 -36.53 18.88
N ASP A 462 15.26 -36.43 19.62
CA ASP A 462 15.18 -37.06 20.92
C ASP A 462 14.98 -38.57 20.66
N GLU A 463 16.07 -39.36 20.78
CA GLU A 463 16.07 -40.82 20.54
C GLU A 463 15.03 -41.57 21.39
N SER A 464 14.44 -40.91 22.38
CA SER A 464 13.40 -41.42 23.26
C SER A 464 11.97 -41.36 22.69
N SER A 465 11.73 -40.65 21.58
CA SER A 465 10.38 -40.43 21.04
C SER A 465 10.17 -41.15 19.70
N GLN A 466 9.20 -42.08 19.64
CA GLN A 466 8.96 -42.94 18.45
C GLN A 466 8.47 -42.21 17.19
N LYS A 467 8.26 -40.89 17.24
CA LYS A 467 8.06 -39.96 16.11
C LYS A 467 8.00 -38.54 16.67
N PRO A 468 9.12 -37.83 16.85
CA PRO A 468 9.05 -36.41 17.19
C PRO A 468 8.26 -35.68 16.08
N PRO A 469 7.38 -34.72 16.44
CA PRO A 469 6.73 -33.89 15.43
C PRO A 469 7.81 -33.19 14.61
N LEU A 470 7.74 -33.28 13.28
CA LEU A 470 8.68 -32.55 12.43
C LEU A 470 8.63 -31.06 12.79
N PRO A 471 9.79 -30.40 12.94
CA PRO A 471 9.85 -28.97 13.16
C PRO A 471 9.10 -28.21 12.05
N PRO A 472 8.56 -27.01 12.36
CA PRO A 472 7.86 -26.20 11.36
C PRO A 472 8.73 -25.93 10.12
N PRO A 473 8.18 -26.03 8.89
CA PRO A 473 8.94 -25.82 7.65
C PRO A 473 9.69 -24.49 7.59
N ALA A 474 9.13 -23.45 8.21
CA ALA A 474 9.72 -22.12 8.32
C ALA A 474 11.11 -22.11 8.97
N LEU A 475 11.43 -23.10 9.82
CA LEU A 475 12.76 -23.21 10.43
C LEU A 475 13.83 -23.59 9.43
N ILE A 476 13.49 -24.32 8.34
CA ILE A 476 14.43 -24.58 7.25
C ILE A 476 14.77 -23.27 6.56
N ASP A 477 13.77 -22.45 6.29
CA ASP A 477 13.95 -21.14 5.66
C ASP A 477 14.90 -20.25 6.48
N ILE A 478 14.67 -20.20 7.79
CA ILE A 478 15.53 -19.48 8.74
C ILE A 478 16.94 -20.09 8.78
N ALA A 479 17.03 -21.42 8.76
CA ALA A 479 18.31 -22.14 8.81
C ALA A 479 19.18 -21.88 7.55
N ILE A 480 18.57 -21.69 6.38
CA ILE A 480 19.30 -21.34 5.15
C ILE A 480 19.92 -19.94 5.27
N SER A 481 19.19 -18.95 5.77
CA SER A 481 19.76 -17.62 6.01
C SER A 481 20.88 -17.67 7.07
N PHE A 482 20.78 -18.56 8.07
CA PHE A 482 21.87 -18.82 9.00
C PHE A 482 23.10 -19.44 8.31
N ASP A 483 22.94 -20.35 7.35
CA ASP A 483 24.06 -20.98 6.63
C ASP A 483 24.87 -19.95 5.85
N GLN A 484 24.18 -19.06 5.13
CA GLN A 484 24.81 -17.93 4.45
C GLN A 484 25.50 -17.00 5.45
N ALA A 485 24.83 -16.69 6.56
CA ALA A 485 25.37 -15.79 7.57
C ALA A 485 26.65 -16.35 8.24
N VAL A 486 26.67 -17.64 8.56
CA VAL A 486 27.82 -18.36 9.15
C VAL A 486 28.98 -18.39 8.15
N THR A 487 28.73 -18.76 6.90
CA THR A 487 29.76 -18.83 5.86
C THR A 487 30.43 -17.47 5.66
N SER A 488 29.62 -16.41 5.49
CA SER A 488 30.12 -15.05 5.34
C SER A 488 30.85 -14.58 6.60
N ALA A 489 30.37 -14.90 7.82
CA ALA A 489 31.07 -14.54 9.05
C ALA A 489 32.40 -15.30 9.24
N GLN A 490 32.48 -16.59 8.88
CA GLN A 490 33.70 -17.39 8.95
C GLN A 490 34.77 -16.93 7.96
N ALA A 491 34.36 -16.54 6.75
CA ALA A 491 35.27 -15.98 5.75
C ALA A 491 35.97 -14.71 6.25
N HIS A 492 35.25 -13.88 7.02
CA HIS A 492 35.80 -12.65 7.61
C HIS A 492 36.49 -12.88 8.95
N SER A 493 36.07 -13.88 9.73
CA SER A 493 36.55 -14.13 11.09
C SER A 493 36.55 -15.63 11.41
N PRO A 494 37.63 -16.37 11.06
CA PRO A 494 37.68 -17.83 11.16
C PRO A 494 37.65 -18.38 12.59
N HIS A 495 37.95 -17.54 13.59
CA HIS A 495 37.94 -17.91 15.02
C HIS A 495 36.67 -17.45 15.75
N LEU A 496 35.66 -16.99 15.03
CA LEU A 496 34.46 -16.43 15.64
C LEU A 496 33.64 -17.47 16.42
N PHE A 497 33.57 -18.69 15.88
CA PHE A 497 32.77 -19.77 16.45
C PHE A 497 33.67 -20.79 17.16
N ARG A 498 33.13 -21.46 18.17
CA ARG A 498 33.84 -22.58 18.79
C ARG A 498 33.84 -23.77 17.81
N PRO A 499 34.93 -24.55 17.70
CA PRO A 499 35.00 -25.68 16.78
C PRO A 499 33.87 -26.70 16.95
N ALA A 500 33.43 -26.93 18.19
CA ALA A 500 32.33 -27.84 18.49
C ALA A 500 30.98 -27.37 17.90
N ASP A 501 30.71 -26.05 17.95
CA ASP A 501 29.46 -25.49 17.43
C ASP A 501 29.42 -25.53 15.90
N ILE A 502 30.56 -25.32 15.25
CA ILE A 502 30.71 -25.44 13.79
C ILE A 502 30.59 -26.89 13.32
N ASN A 503 31.20 -27.85 14.02
CA ASN A 503 31.06 -29.26 13.66
C ASN A 503 29.60 -29.70 13.74
N ARG A 504 28.91 -29.31 14.81
CA ARG A 504 27.47 -29.58 14.99
C ARG A 504 26.62 -28.91 13.90
N TRP A 505 26.99 -27.71 13.45
CA TRP A 505 26.34 -27.05 12.31
C TRP A 505 26.58 -27.79 11.00
N GLN A 506 27.80 -28.23 10.73
CA GLN A 506 28.13 -29.00 9.52
C GLN A 506 27.37 -30.32 9.47
N GLU A 507 27.28 -31.04 10.60
CA GLU A 507 26.46 -32.25 10.70
C GLU A 507 24.97 -31.98 10.41
N PHE A 508 24.42 -30.87 10.94
CA PHE A 508 23.07 -30.43 10.63
C PHE A 508 22.90 -30.07 9.15
N ARG A 509 23.85 -29.33 8.58
CA ARG A 509 23.85 -28.90 7.18
C ARG A 509 23.83 -30.09 6.23
N GLU A 510 24.70 -31.07 6.43
CA GLU A 510 24.75 -32.28 5.62
C GLU A 510 23.49 -33.15 5.74
N ARG A 511 22.92 -33.24 6.94
CA ARG A 511 21.75 -34.10 7.21
C ARG A 511 20.42 -33.49 6.80
N VAL A 512 20.28 -32.17 6.89
CA VAL A 512 18.97 -31.48 6.77
C VAL A 512 18.98 -30.46 5.64
N LEU A 513 19.93 -29.53 5.63
CA LEU A 513 19.93 -28.42 4.66
C LEU A 513 20.25 -28.88 3.24
N MET A 514 21.35 -29.62 3.04
CA MET A 514 21.79 -30.08 1.72
C MET A 514 20.72 -30.95 1.04
N PRO A 515 20.13 -31.97 1.69
CA PRO A 515 19.06 -32.76 1.05
C PRO A 515 17.82 -31.92 0.72
N THR A 516 17.48 -30.93 1.56
CA THR A 516 16.34 -30.05 1.29
C THR A 516 16.61 -29.13 0.09
N GLN A 517 17.84 -28.61 -0.03
CA GLN A 517 18.27 -27.84 -1.19
C GLN A 517 18.27 -28.68 -2.47
N THR A 518 18.76 -29.93 -2.42
CA THR A 518 18.70 -30.86 -3.56
C THR A 518 17.26 -31.19 -3.97
N LEU A 519 16.35 -31.39 -3.01
CA LEU A 519 14.93 -31.57 -3.30
C LEU A 519 14.30 -30.33 -3.96
N TRP A 520 14.72 -29.12 -3.58
CA TRP A 520 14.29 -27.89 -4.26
C TRP A 520 14.85 -27.77 -5.68
N GLU A 521 16.06 -28.28 -5.92
CA GLU A 521 16.67 -28.37 -7.26
C GLU A 521 15.93 -29.37 -8.16
N GLU A 522 15.49 -30.50 -7.61
CA GLU A 522 14.77 -31.56 -8.33
C GLU A 522 13.28 -31.23 -8.56
N ALA A 523 12.65 -30.44 -7.69
CA ALA A 523 11.24 -30.03 -7.78
C ALA A 523 11.01 -28.79 -8.69
N ALA A 524 12.06 -28.17 -9.24
CA ALA A 524 11.89 -27.13 -10.25
C ALA A 524 11.27 -27.76 -11.52
N PRO A 525 10.15 -27.22 -12.06
CA PRO A 525 9.54 -27.79 -13.24
C PRO A 525 10.54 -27.77 -14.38
N GLN A 526 10.90 -28.97 -14.87
CA GLN A 526 11.66 -29.10 -16.11
C GLN A 526 10.92 -28.33 -17.20
N VAL A 527 11.53 -27.28 -17.72
CA VAL A 527 11.02 -26.50 -18.84
C VAL A 527 11.02 -27.41 -20.07
N THR A 528 9.92 -28.11 -20.31
CA THR A 528 9.58 -28.56 -21.67
C THR A 528 9.14 -27.32 -22.44
N PRO A 529 9.84 -26.91 -23.51
CA PRO A 529 9.44 -25.74 -24.29
C PRO A 529 8.17 -26.09 -25.06
N SER A 530 7.01 -25.73 -24.50
CA SER A 530 5.74 -25.81 -25.23
C SER A 530 5.53 -24.50 -25.96
N VAL A 531 5.77 -24.54 -27.27
CA VAL A 531 5.38 -23.51 -28.22
C VAL A 531 3.86 -23.41 -28.22
N LEU A 532 3.33 -22.28 -27.76
CA LEU A 532 2.00 -21.81 -28.14
C LEU A 532 2.10 -20.42 -28.75
N THR A 533 2.13 -20.42 -30.07
CA THR A 533 1.94 -19.28 -30.95
C THR A 533 0.48 -18.81 -30.98
N GLY A 534 0.29 -17.51 -30.75
CA GLY A 534 -0.65 -16.60 -31.44
C GLY A 534 -2.09 -16.53 -30.91
N ALA A 535 -2.76 -15.37 -30.86
CA ALA A 535 -2.46 -14.01 -31.30
C ALA A 535 -3.56 -13.06 -30.76
N GLY A 536 -3.27 -11.77 -30.51
CA GLY A 536 -4.31 -10.82 -30.10
C GLY A 536 -4.04 -9.31 -29.87
N GLY A 537 -2.81 -8.85 -29.55
CA GLY A 537 -2.32 -7.43 -29.57
C GLY A 537 -3.07 -6.35 -28.74
N PRO A 538 -2.67 -5.05 -28.79
CA PRO A 538 -1.36 -4.36 -28.89
C PRO A 538 -1.03 -3.62 -27.56
N GLY A 539 0.12 -3.01 -27.23
CA GLY A 539 1.38 -2.65 -27.88
C GLY A 539 2.01 -1.53 -27.02
N ILE A 540 3.23 -1.69 -26.50
CA ILE A 540 4.07 -0.59 -26.02
C ILE A 540 5.52 -0.89 -26.41
N ILE A 541 6.16 0.17 -26.90
CA ILE A 541 7.42 0.29 -27.63
C ILE A 541 8.61 0.15 -26.67
N GLU A 542 9.62 -0.64 -27.05
CA GLU A 542 10.99 -0.50 -26.54
C GLU A 542 11.93 -0.14 -27.69
N PRO A 543 12.93 0.75 -27.48
CA PRO A 543 13.80 1.23 -28.54
C PRO A 543 14.90 0.21 -28.86
N GLU A 544 15.06 -0.05 -30.16
CA GLU A 544 16.09 -0.86 -30.77
C GLU A 544 17.50 -0.28 -30.53
N SER A 545 18.45 -1.15 -30.20
CA SER A 545 19.85 -0.96 -30.57
C SER A 545 20.19 -1.96 -31.68
N GLU A 546 20.39 -1.42 -32.88
CA GLU A 546 20.77 -2.10 -34.12
C GLU A 546 22.10 -2.87 -34.00
N LEU A 547 22.16 -4.09 -34.55
CA LEU A 547 23.26 -4.52 -35.43
C LEU A 547 22.89 -5.81 -36.21
N TYR A 548 22.41 -5.59 -37.45
CA TYR A 548 22.76 -6.28 -38.72
C TYR A 548 23.67 -7.54 -38.60
N ASN A 549 23.53 -8.69 -39.32
CA ASN A 549 22.78 -9.07 -40.53
C ASN A 549 23.02 -10.59 -40.85
N PRO A 550 22.71 -11.17 -42.04
CA PRO A 550 21.66 -12.19 -42.20
C PRO A 550 22.15 -13.53 -42.83
N SER A 551 21.32 -14.58 -42.85
CA SER A 551 21.26 -15.52 -43.99
C SER A 551 20.11 -16.54 -43.89
N ASP A 552 19.27 -16.48 -44.92
CA ASP A 552 18.73 -17.59 -45.71
C ASP A 552 17.78 -18.65 -45.12
N SER A 553 16.50 -18.34 -45.31
CA SER A 553 15.61 -18.92 -46.33
C SER A 553 15.21 -20.42 -46.31
N ARG A 554 13.88 -20.58 -46.42
CA ARG A 554 13.12 -21.55 -47.25
C ARG A 554 12.47 -22.80 -46.59
N THR A 555 11.15 -22.64 -46.44
CA THR A 555 10.05 -23.44 -47.02
C THR A 555 9.70 -24.85 -46.50
N THR A 556 8.44 -24.91 -46.04
CA THR A 556 7.37 -25.90 -46.34
C THR A 556 7.45 -27.33 -45.81
N GLY A 557 6.34 -27.77 -45.20
CA GLY A 557 5.97 -29.18 -45.19
C GLY A 557 5.02 -29.59 -44.06
N LEU A 558 3.71 -29.44 -44.28
CA LEU A 558 2.65 -30.12 -43.52
C LEU A 558 2.90 -31.64 -43.46
N GLN A 559 2.61 -32.27 -42.32
CA GLN A 559 1.72 -33.45 -42.27
C GLN A 559 1.37 -33.90 -40.83
N LEU A 560 0.06 -33.93 -40.55
CA LEU A 560 -0.60 -34.64 -39.45
C LEU A 560 -0.73 -36.14 -39.79
N SER A 561 -0.53 -37.04 -38.82
CA SER A 561 -1.27 -38.31 -38.58
C SER A 561 -0.50 -39.19 -37.58
N LYS A 562 -1.05 -39.50 -36.39
CA LYS A 562 -1.91 -40.65 -36.00
C LYS A 562 -1.14 -41.86 -35.41
N LEU A 563 -1.64 -42.28 -34.24
CA LEU A 563 -1.81 -43.66 -33.73
C LEU A 563 -0.60 -44.47 -33.20
N ALA A 564 -0.64 -44.67 -31.87
CA ALA A 564 -0.81 -45.97 -31.18
C ALA A 564 0.40 -46.84 -30.77
N SER A 565 0.11 -47.61 -29.70
CA SER A 565 0.72 -48.85 -29.16
C SER A 565 1.99 -48.68 -28.32
N ASN A 566 1.91 -48.93 -26.99
CA ASN A 566 2.09 -50.23 -26.31
C ASN A 566 3.54 -50.74 -26.41
N ASP A 567 4.29 -50.76 -25.32
CA ASP A 567 4.42 -51.95 -24.46
C ASP A 567 5.43 -51.73 -23.31
N SER A 568 5.16 -52.50 -22.26
CA SER A 568 5.82 -52.70 -20.97
C SER A 568 7.32 -52.96 -20.99
N GLU A 569 8.03 -52.50 -19.94
CA GLU A 569 9.03 -53.31 -19.22
C GLU A 569 9.35 -52.72 -17.82
N SER A 570 9.59 -53.63 -16.88
CA SER A 570 9.60 -53.50 -15.41
C SER A 570 10.94 -53.11 -14.78
N ALA A 571 10.95 -52.30 -13.70
CA ALA A 571 11.82 -52.42 -12.49
C ALA A 571 11.37 -51.41 -11.38
N PRO A 572 11.91 -51.39 -10.14
CA PRO A 572 11.22 -51.87 -8.93
C PRO A 572 10.92 -50.78 -7.86
N THR A 573 9.92 -51.08 -7.03
CA THR A 573 9.69 -50.70 -5.62
C THR A 573 10.30 -49.39 -5.07
N GLU A 574 9.43 -48.37 -5.02
CA GLU A 574 9.15 -47.49 -3.88
C GLU A 574 10.27 -47.32 -2.83
N ALA A 575 11.13 -46.32 -3.04
CA ALA A 575 11.66 -45.54 -1.93
C ALA A 575 10.53 -44.61 -1.48
N THR A 576 10.16 -44.72 -0.21
CA THR A 576 9.19 -43.87 0.51
C THR A 576 9.35 -42.40 0.13
N LEU A 577 8.40 -41.90 -0.65
CA LEU A 577 8.15 -40.48 -0.86
C LEU A 577 7.98 -39.82 0.52
N ALA A 578 8.99 -39.07 0.95
CA ALA A 578 8.80 -38.05 1.97
C ALA A 578 7.75 -37.07 1.41
N PRO A 579 6.72 -36.68 2.20
CA PRO A 579 5.72 -35.74 1.72
C PRO A 579 6.42 -34.43 1.32
N GLU A 580 6.16 -33.95 0.11
CA GLU A 580 6.53 -32.60 -0.32
C GLU A 580 6.16 -31.61 0.78
N VAL A 581 7.17 -30.97 1.38
CA VAL A 581 6.94 -29.88 2.32
C VAL A 581 7.07 -28.60 1.50
N PRO A 582 5.96 -27.98 1.06
CA PRO A 582 6.02 -26.68 0.41
C PRO A 582 6.52 -25.68 1.47
N THR A 583 7.79 -25.32 1.39
CA THR A 583 8.32 -24.25 2.22
C THR A 583 7.83 -22.90 1.68
N PRO A 584 7.48 -21.94 2.54
CA PRO A 584 7.12 -20.59 2.11
C PRO A 584 8.15 -19.93 1.17
N LEU A 585 9.44 -20.26 1.30
CA LEU A 585 10.51 -19.78 0.41
C LEU A 585 10.41 -20.28 -1.04
N ALA A 586 9.90 -21.50 -1.28
CA ALA A 586 9.78 -22.05 -2.63
C ALA A 586 8.84 -21.22 -3.54
N ALA A 587 7.92 -20.47 -2.93
CA ALA A 587 6.99 -19.56 -3.62
C ALA A 587 7.49 -18.11 -3.72
N LEU A 588 8.63 -17.76 -3.10
CA LEU A 588 9.10 -16.37 -2.96
C LEU A 588 10.26 -16.02 -3.86
N TYR A 589 11.11 -16.98 -4.24
CA TYR A 589 12.22 -16.75 -5.15
C TYR A 589 11.81 -16.96 -6.60
N ASN A 590 12.15 -16.01 -7.46
CA ASN A 590 12.14 -16.24 -8.91
C ASN A 590 13.28 -17.22 -9.30
N GLU A 591 13.26 -17.75 -10.51
CA GLU A 591 14.24 -18.77 -10.93
C GLU A 591 15.70 -18.25 -10.96
N GLU A 592 15.90 -16.94 -11.09
CA GLU A 592 17.23 -16.30 -11.05
C GLU A 592 17.77 -16.19 -9.62
N GLU A 593 16.92 -15.86 -8.64
CA GLU A 593 17.26 -15.82 -7.22
C GLU A 593 17.56 -17.22 -6.69
N LYS A 594 16.78 -18.23 -7.12
CA LYS A 594 17.13 -19.63 -6.89
C LYS A 594 18.51 -19.96 -7.46
N HIS A 595 18.86 -19.43 -8.64
CA HIS A 595 20.17 -19.64 -9.25
C HIS A 595 21.33 -18.92 -8.54
N LEU A 596 21.09 -17.76 -7.94
CA LEU A 596 22.09 -17.05 -7.14
C LEU A 596 22.38 -17.79 -5.82
N MET A 597 21.34 -18.31 -5.16
CA MET A 597 21.51 -19.18 -3.99
C MET A 597 22.27 -20.47 -4.33
N ARG A 598 22.07 -21.03 -5.54
CA ARG A 598 22.83 -22.22 -6.05
C ARG A 598 24.34 -21.99 -6.11
N HIS A 599 24.82 -20.75 -6.30
CA HIS A 599 26.27 -20.47 -6.38
C HIS A 599 26.95 -20.25 -5.04
N VAL A 600 26.22 -19.80 -4.02
CA VAL A 600 26.77 -19.62 -2.66
C VAL A 600 26.96 -20.96 -1.95
N ALA A 601 26.17 -21.99 -2.28
CA ALA A 601 26.30 -23.33 -1.69
C ALA A 601 27.44 -24.19 -2.29
N ALA A 602 27.96 -23.81 -3.46
CA ALA A 602 28.99 -24.54 -4.21
C ALA A 602 30.44 -24.04 -3.95
N THR A 603 30.60 -23.02 -3.10
CA THR A 603 31.86 -22.50 -2.57
C THR A 603 31.90 -22.68 -1.07
#